data_AF-A0A4S1XA92-F1
#
_entry.id   AF-A0A4S1XA92-F1
#
_cell.length_a   1.000
_cell.length_b   1.000
_cell.length_c   1.000
_cell.angle_alpha   90.00
_cell.angle_beta   90.00
_cell.angle_gamma   90.00
#
_symmetry.space_group_name_H-M   'P 1'
#
loop_
_entity.id
_entity.type
_entity.pdbx_description
1 polymer ?
#
loop_
_entity_poly.entity_id
_entity_poly.type
_entity_poly.pdbx_seq_one_letter_code
_entity_poly.pdbx_strand_id
1 'polypeptide(L)'
;MDFVITPAQLEIESVIVSLDLAGGPGRWILTVMLSRRAGSAPLPSTDVAVSATRDEGREMLPLEQPQADLTEFGGSLGTTASARYVFAGEAWPRAVTVRMADGVADFAVAEAAT
;
A
#
# COMPACT_ATOMS: atom_id res chain seq x y z
N MET A 1 -13.41 -4.64 -12.57
CA MET A 1 -12.33 -3.80 -13.12
C MET A 1 -11.11 -4.29 -12.41
N ASP A 2 -10.20 -4.88 -13.18
CA ASP A 2 -9.01 -5.49 -12.62
C ASP A 2 -7.85 -4.52 -12.84
N PHE A 3 -6.96 -4.42 -11.86
CA PHE A 3 -5.84 -3.50 -11.90
C PHE A 3 -4.53 -4.27 -11.94
N VAL A 4 -3.57 -3.73 -12.70
CA VAL A 4 -2.18 -4.19 -12.71
C VAL A 4 -1.36 -3.17 -11.94
N ILE A 5 -0.67 -3.64 -10.90
CA ILE A 5 0.25 -2.84 -10.09
C ILE A 5 1.68 -3.21 -10.48
N THR A 6 2.48 -2.21 -10.85
CA THR A 6 3.85 -2.38 -11.33
C THR A 6 4.82 -1.50 -10.56
N PRO A 7 5.90 -2.07 -9.99
CA PRO A 7 6.18 -3.50 -9.89
C PRO A 7 5.16 -4.21 -8.97
N ALA A 8 5.06 -5.55 -9.06
CA ALA A 8 4.13 -6.30 -8.21
C ALA A 8 4.51 -6.25 -6.72
N GLN A 9 5.81 -6.11 -6.44
CA GLN A 9 6.36 -5.92 -5.09
C GLN A 9 7.70 -5.16 -5.16
N LEU A 10 8.03 -4.47 -4.07
CA LEU A 10 9.32 -3.81 -3.86
C LEU A 10 9.86 -4.15 -2.49
N GLU A 11 11.18 -4.24 -2.36
CA GLU A 11 11.83 -4.42 -1.05
C GLU A 11 12.41 -3.09 -0.59
N ILE A 12 12.07 -2.69 0.64
CA ILE A 12 12.64 -1.55 1.36
C ILE A 12 13.04 -2.04 2.73
N GLU A 13 14.30 -1.87 3.11
CA GLU A 13 14.79 -2.20 4.47
C GLU A 13 14.43 -3.63 4.93
N SER A 14 14.55 -4.63 4.05
CA SER A 14 14.16 -6.02 4.34
C SER A 14 12.66 -6.25 4.57
N VAL A 15 11.82 -5.27 4.20
CA VAL A 15 10.36 -5.38 4.13
C VAL A 15 9.95 -5.41 2.66
N ILE A 16 9.30 -6.50 2.27
CA ILE A 16 8.66 -6.63 0.96
C ILE A 16 7.29 -5.96 1.05
N VAL A 17 7.11 -4.93 0.24
CA VAL A 17 5.87 -4.17 0.08
C VAL A 17 5.19 -4.63 -1.18
N SER A 18 3.93 -5.05 -1.05
CA SER A 18 3.05 -5.28 -2.19
C SER A 18 1.69 -4.61 -1.95
N LEU A 19 0.95 -4.39 -3.03
CA LEU A 19 -0.30 -3.65 -3.01
C LEU A 19 -1.42 -4.46 -3.63
N ASP A 20 -2.63 -4.21 -3.15
CA ASP A 20 -3.88 -4.61 -3.80
C ASP A 20 -4.82 -3.40 -3.85
N LEU A 21 -5.54 -3.25 -4.97
CA LEU A 21 -6.45 -2.14 -5.20
C LEU A 21 -7.84 -2.66 -5.52
N ALA A 22 -8.82 -2.20 -4.74
CA ALA A 22 -10.22 -2.53 -4.90
C ALA A 22 -11.10 -1.28 -4.78
N GLY A 23 -12.39 -1.44 -5.07
CA GLY A 23 -13.38 -0.38 -4.95
C GLY A 23 -13.87 0.12 -6.30
N GLY A 24 -14.30 1.39 -6.32
CA GLY A 24 -14.89 2.00 -7.50
C GLY A 24 -15.03 3.52 -7.35
N PRO A 25 -15.64 4.19 -8.34
CA PRO A 25 -15.86 5.62 -8.30
C PRO A 25 -16.48 6.08 -6.97
N GLY A 26 -15.87 7.11 -6.37
CA GLY A 26 -16.23 7.67 -5.08
C GLY A 26 -15.43 7.09 -3.90
N ARG A 27 -14.99 5.82 -3.97
CA ARG A 27 -14.25 5.18 -2.87
C ARG A 27 -13.31 4.07 -3.38
N TRP A 28 -12.02 4.34 -3.27
CA TRP A 28 -10.95 3.39 -3.58
C TRP A 28 -10.32 2.85 -2.30
N ILE A 29 -10.06 1.55 -2.27
CA ILE A 29 -9.48 0.84 -1.13
C ILE A 29 -8.15 0.28 -1.58
N LEU A 30 -7.08 0.75 -0.96
CA LEU A 30 -5.73 0.25 -1.16
C LEU A 30 -5.35 -0.60 0.06
N THR A 31 -4.97 -1.84 -0.17
CA THR A 31 -4.41 -2.71 0.86
C THR A 31 -2.90 -2.80 0.63
N VAL A 32 -2.12 -2.39 1.62
CA VAL A 32 -0.66 -2.54 1.62
C VAL A 32 -0.30 -3.76 2.44
N MET A 33 0.41 -4.70 1.83
CA MET A 33 0.94 -5.88 2.49
C MET A 33 2.44 -5.69 2.72
N LEU A 34 2.86 -5.92 3.96
CA LEU A 34 4.23 -5.69 4.42
C LEU A 34 4.76 -7.00 4.98
N SER A 35 5.61 -7.68 4.22
CA SER A 35 6.18 -8.98 4.58
C SER A 35 7.65 -8.85 4.97
N ARG A 36 8.04 -9.49 6.07
CA ARG A 36 9.39 -9.39 6.64
C ARG A 36 9.83 -10.69 7.28
N ARG A 37 11.14 -10.82 7.51
CA ARG A 37 11.73 -12.01 8.15
C ARG A 37 11.31 -12.14 9.61
N ALA A 38 11.22 -13.37 10.09
CA ALA A 38 10.93 -13.66 11.48
C ALA A 38 11.99 -13.02 12.41
N GLY A 39 11.55 -12.51 13.55
CA GLY A 39 12.41 -11.85 14.54
C GLY A 39 12.65 -10.35 14.31
N SER A 40 12.06 -9.77 13.26
CA SER A 40 12.06 -8.31 13.05
C SER A 40 11.23 -7.61 14.14
N ALA A 41 11.65 -6.42 14.57
CA ALA A 41 10.92 -5.61 15.56
C ALA A 41 9.54 -5.20 15.00
N PRO A 42 8.44 -5.20 15.77
CA PRO A 42 7.09 -4.79 15.32
C PRO A 42 7.08 -3.51 14.47
N LEU A 43 6.29 -3.48 13.40
CA LEU A 43 6.18 -2.28 12.55
C LEU A 43 4.98 -1.41 13.01
N PRO A 44 5.21 -0.23 13.58
CA PRO A 44 4.12 0.66 13.93
C PRO A 44 3.51 1.28 12.66
N SER A 45 2.20 1.52 12.64
CA SER A 45 1.54 2.11 11.46
C SER A 45 2.00 3.53 11.15
N THR A 46 2.52 4.24 12.15
CA THR A 46 3.10 5.58 11.99
C THR A 46 4.33 5.59 11.08
N ASP A 47 5.00 4.45 10.94
CA ASP A 47 6.19 4.31 10.09
C ASP A 47 5.82 3.99 8.64
N VAL A 48 4.52 3.90 8.31
CA VAL A 48 4.05 3.58 6.96
C VAL A 48 3.08 4.67 6.50
N ALA A 49 3.62 5.65 5.77
CA ALA A 49 2.83 6.68 5.12
C ALA A 49 2.51 6.26 3.69
N VAL A 50 1.26 6.42 3.27
CA VAL A 50 0.83 6.06 1.92
C VAL A 50 0.12 7.22 1.27
N SER A 51 0.56 7.58 0.07
CA SER A 51 -0.10 8.55 -0.78
C SER A 51 -0.47 7.92 -2.11
N ALA A 52 -1.51 8.46 -2.73
CA ALA A 52 -2.01 8.02 -4.02
C ALA A 52 -2.25 9.24 -4.91
N THR A 53 -1.93 9.15 -6.18
CA THR A 53 -2.10 10.24 -7.16
C THR A 53 -2.86 9.77 -8.39
N ARG A 54 -3.58 10.70 -9.04
CA ARG A 54 -4.28 10.47 -10.32
C ARG A 54 -3.51 11.04 -11.51
N ASP A 55 -4.05 10.90 -12.73
CA ASP A 55 -3.42 11.25 -14.04
C ASP A 55 -2.76 12.65 -14.11
N GLU A 56 -3.17 13.59 -13.26
CA GLU A 56 -2.64 14.96 -13.20
C GLU A 56 -1.51 15.13 -12.17
N GLY A 57 -1.02 14.04 -11.55
CA GLY A 57 -0.11 14.07 -10.41
C GLY A 57 -0.75 14.63 -9.13
N ARG A 58 -2.07 14.86 -9.13
CA ARG A 58 -2.80 15.37 -7.98
C ARG A 58 -3.01 14.27 -6.95
N GLU A 59 -2.70 14.58 -5.71
CA GLU A 59 -2.91 13.69 -4.57
C GLU A 59 -4.40 13.42 -4.36
N MET A 60 -4.73 12.17 -4.07
CA MET A 60 -6.07 11.75 -3.70
C MET A 60 -6.29 12.04 -2.22
N LEU A 61 -7.52 12.43 -1.86
CA LEU A 61 -7.87 12.71 -0.47
C LEU A 61 -7.97 11.40 0.32
N PRO A 62 -7.15 11.17 1.36
CA PRO A 62 -7.33 10.03 2.25
C PRO A 62 -8.59 10.23 3.09
N LEU A 63 -9.42 9.19 3.13
CA LEU A 63 -10.62 9.11 3.98
C LEU A 63 -10.34 8.30 5.25
N GLU A 64 -9.60 7.21 5.14
CA GLU A 64 -9.27 6.32 6.26
C GLU A 64 -7.82 5.84 6.11
N GLN A 65 -7.07 5.85 7.22
CA GLN A 65 -5.71 5.32 7.31
C GLN A 65 -5.57 4.58 8.65
N PRO A 66 -4.69 3.56 8.74
CA PRO A 66 -4.41 2.90 10.02
C PRO A 66 -3.92 3.92 11.06
N GLN A 67 -4.42 3.81 12.29
CA GLN A 67 -4.07 4.69 13.42
C GLN A 67 -3.42 3.94 14.59
N ALA A 68 -3.30 2.62 14.48
CA ALA A 68 -2.78 1.73 15.52
C ALA A 68 -1.76 0.76 14.90
N ASP A 69 -1.02 0.04 15.73
CA ASP A 69 -0.05 -0.94 15.26
C ASP A 69 -0.65 -1.89 14.23
N LEU A 70 0.13 -2.21 13.20
CA LEU A 70 -0.33 -3.13 12.17
C LEU A 70 -0.36 -4.54 12.74
N THR A 71 -1.51 -5.18 12.68
CA THR A 71 -1.63 -6.58 13.11
C THR A 71 -0.76 -7.46 12.22
N GLU A 72 0.23 -8.10 12.82
CA GLU A 72 1.11 -9.03 12.14
C GLU A 72 0.60 -10.47 12.24
N PHE A 73 0.57 -11.15 11.11
CA PHE A 73 0.24 -12.56 10.99
C PHE A 73 1.47 -13.31 10.49
N GLY A 74 1.83 -14.42 11.14
CA GLY A 74 3.01 -15.18 10.75
C GLY A 74 3.55 -16.11 11.82
N GLY A 75 4.78 -16.58 11.61
CA GLY A 75 5.44 -17.57 12.45
C GLY A 75 6.96 -17.58 12.24
N SER A 76 7.60 -18.73 12.46
CA SER A 76 9.07 -18.87 12.47
C SER A 76 9.78 -18.52 11.15
N LEU A 77 9.05 -18.41 10.03
CA LEU A 77 9.63 -18.12 8.71
C LEU A 77 9.44 -16.67 8.26
N GLY A 78 8.56 -15.91 8.91
CA GLY A 78 8.25 -14.53 8.53
C GLY A 78 6.95 -14.03 9.16
N THR A 79 6.78 -12.72 9.16
CA THR A 79 5.52 -12.06 9.50
C THR A 79 5.05 -11.18 8.35
N THR A 80 3.73 -11.05 8.22
CA THR A 80 3.10 -10.15 7.27
C THR A 80 2.08 -9.29 8.00
N ALA A 81 2.17 -7.98 7.82
CA ALA A 81 1.18 -7.03 8.27
C ALA A 81 0.36 -6.56 7.06
N SER A 82 -0.91 -6.25 7.28
CA SER A 82 -1.77 -5.64 6.26
C SER A 82 -2.34 -4.32 6.77
N ALA A 83 -2.23 -3.28 5.96
CA ALA A 83 -2.72 -1.94 6.24
C ALA A 83 -3.73 -1.52 5.18
N ARG A 84 -4.92 -1.08 5.60
CA ARG A 84 -5.98 -0.62 4.70
C ARG A 84 -6.02 0.89 4.67
N TYR A 85 -5.90 1.46 3.48
CA TYR A 85 -6.04 2.89 3.20
C TYR A 85 -7.25 3.09 2.28
N VAL A 86 -8.02 4.14 2.56
CA VAL A 86 -9.21 4.48 1.76
C VAL A 86 -9.02 5.87 1.21
N PHE A 87 -9.23 6.04 -0.10
CA PHE A 87 -9.11 7.32 -0.79
C PHE A 87 -10.43 7.68 -1.48
N ALA A 88 -10.77 8.97 -1.44
CA ALA A 88 -11.88 9.51 -2.22
C ALA A 88 -11.45 9.80 -3.66
N GLY A 89 -12.34 9.54 -4.61
CA GLY A 89 -12.14 9.96 -6.00
C GLY A 89 -13.00 9.21 -7.01
N GLU A 90 -13.44 9.92 -8.04
CA GLU A 90 -14.17 9.31 -9.18
C GLU A 90 -13.25 8.45 -10.06
N ALA A 91 -11.98 8.83 -10.16
CA ALA A 91 -10.94 8.08 -10.88
C ALA A 91 -10.11 7.24 -9.91
N TRP A 92 -9.64 6.08 -10.38
CA TRP A 92 -8.71 5.24 -9.63
C TRP A 92 -7.31 5.87 -9.54
N PRO A 93 -6.50 5.50 -8.53
CA PRO A 93 -5.13 5.95 -8.44
C PRO A 93 -4.31 5.46 -9.64
N ARG A 94 -3.40 6.29 -10.12
CA ARG A 94 -2.43 5.99 -11.19
C ARG A 94 -1.05 5.69 -10.66
N ALA A 95 -0.72 6.28 -9.52
CA ALA A 95 0.47 5.93 -8.78
C ALA A 95 0.19 5.90 -7.28
N VAL A 96 0.89 5.00 -6.60
CA VAL A 96 0.87 4.85 -5.15
C VAL A 96 2.30 4.90 -4.66
N THR A 97 2.54 5.72 -3.66
CA THR A 97 3.83 5.82 -2.99
C THR A 97 3.67 5.34 -1.55
N VAL A 98 4.44 4.32 -1.18
CA VAL A 98 4.57 3.87 0.21
C VAL A 98 5.90 4.37 0.73
N ARG A 99 5.85 5.22 1.76
CA ARG A 99 7.04 5.75 2.44
C ARG A 99 7.19 5.09 3.80
N MET A 100 8.40 4.59 4.04
CA MET A 100 8.89 4.12 5.32
C MET A 100 9.98 5.07 5.83
N ALA A 101 10.44 4.89 7.07
CA ALA A 101 11.37 5.83 7.72
C ALA A 101 12.61 6.17 6.86
N ASP A 102 13.27 5.17 6.25
CA ASP A 102 14.49 5.37 5.46
C ASP A 102 14.33 4.92 3.98
N GLY A 103 13.10 4.82 3.46
CA GLY A 103 12.87 4.40 2.08
C GLY A 103 11.49 4.66 1.49
N VAL A 104 11.39 4.52 0.16
CA VAL A 104 10.18 4.78 -0.62
C VAL A 104 9.98 3.70 -1.68
N ALA A 105 8.74 3.23 -1.82
CA ALA A 105 8.32 2.29 -2.86
C ALA A 105 7.24 2.96 -3.70
N ASP A 106 7.56 3.15 -4.98
CA ASP A 106 6.67 3.74 -5.95
C ASP A 106 6.07 2.65 -6.83
N PHE A 107 4.76 2.70 -6.97
CA PHE A 107 3.97 1.75 -7.76
C PHE A 107 3.14 2.51 -8.79
N ALA A 108 3.19 2.04 -10.03
CA ALA A 108 2.25 2.45 -11.07
C ALA A 108 1.02 1.53 -11.05
N VAL A 109 -0.16 2.11 -11.28
CA VAL A 109 -1.44 1.41 -11.34
C VAL A 109 -2.05 1.62 -12.71
N ALA A 110 -2.27 0.51 -13.42
CA ALA A 110 -2.92 0.49 -14.72
C ALA A 110 -4.19 -0.37 -14.66
N GLU A 111 -5.15 -0.09 -15.54
CA GLU A 111 -6.26 -1.01 -15.78
C GLU A 111 -5.73 -2.23 -16.53
N ALA A 112 -6.14 -3.44 -16.14
CA ALA A 112 -5.76 -4.65 -16.83
C ALA A 112 -6.43 -4.68 -18.22
N ALA A 113 -5.63 -4.88 -19.27
CA ALA A 113 -6.17 -5.13 -20.60
C ALA A 113 -6.95 -6.46 -20.56
N THR A 114 -8.24 -6.39 -20.84
CA THR A 114 -9.15 -7.56 -20.87
C THR A 114 -8.99 -8.34 -22.16
#